data_AF-A0A2G9P6S0-F1
#
_entry.id   AF-A0A2G9P6S0-F1
#
_cell.length_a   1.000
_cell.length_b   1.000
_cell.length_c   1.000
_cell.angle_alpha   90.00
_cell.angle_beta   90.00
_cell.angle_gamma   90.00
#
_symmetry.space_group_name_H-M   'P 1'
#
loop_
_entity.id
_entity.type
_entity.pdbx_description
1 polymer ?
#
loop_
_entity_poly.entity_id
_entity_poly.type
_entity_poly.pdbx_seq_one_letter_code
_entity_poly.pdbx_strand_id
1 'polypeptide(L)'
;MVENILIDVLFSVFDFIRGTFFLSIAVFLLFLLGYFFSRELLEKKFKLNWMQKTFVSSFFVFVLLLLVVFVWPVIDSFLSVDLGTVPEPLKLTLGEFFYLAGSVLIKMIAVALVFSIFVLPLAFVGAFAFDFLDKKFKWNTFINFFFSVFAATGVGLFIVLFLMPWIIPGAVYLIYFA
;
A
#
# COMPACT_ATOMS: atom_id res chain seq x y z
N MET A 1 -28.21 28.64 13.91
CA MET A 1 -27.04 27.97 13.29
C MET A 1 -26.56 26.79 14.15
N VAL A 2 -27.47 26.13 14.88
CA VAL A 2 -27.26 24.83 15.54
C VAL A 2 -28.13 23.84 14.77
N GLU A 3 -27.88 23.71 13.47
CA GLU A 3 -28.50 22.64 12.70
C GLU A 3 -27.80 21.34 13.09
N ASN A 4 -28.58 20.47 13.74
CA ASN A 4 -28.36 19.04 13.97
C ASN A 4 -26.91 18.50 13.93
N ILE A 5 -26.09 18.91 14.90
CA ILE A 5 -24.77 18.30 15.19
C ILE A 5 -24.84 16.77 15.24
N LEU A 6 -25.94 16.21 15.79
CA LEU A 6 -26.15 14.77 15.85
C LEU A 6 -26.22 14.12 14.45
N ILE A 7 -26.93 14.77 13.52
CA ILE A 7 -27.07 14.29 12.14
C ILE A 7 -25.73 14.41 11.41
N ASP A 8 -24.99 15.50 11.61
CA ASP A 8 -23.67 15.69 11.00
C ASP A 8 -22.64 14.66 11.50
N VAL A 9 -22.68 14.34 12.81
CA VAL A 9 -21.85 13.27 13.39
C VAL A 9 -22.24 11.92 12.80
N LEU A 10 -23.53 11.62 12.67
CA LEU A 10 -24.00 10.37 12.06
C LEU A 10 -23.57 10.25 10.60
N PHE A 11 -23.69 11.33 9.81
CA PHE A 11 -23.22 11.34 8.42
C PHE A 11 -21.69 11.18 8.35
N SER A 12 -20.94 11.82 9.24
CA SER A 12 -19.49 11.68 9.29
C SER A 12 -19.05 10.25 9.60
N VAL A 13 -19.72 9.58 10.55
CA VAL A 13 -19.47 8.16 10.88
C VAL A 13 -19.83 7.27 9.69
N PHE A 14 -20.96 7.53 9.04
CA PHE A 14 -21.40 6.78 7.87
C PHE A 14 -20.41 6.93 6.70
N ASP A 15 -19.97 8.16 6.42
CA ASP A 15 -18.98 8.45 5.37
C ASP A 15 -17.62 7.81 5.69
N PHE A 16 -17.21 7.80 6.96
CA PHE A 16 -16.01 7.09 7.39
C PHE A 16 -16.11 5.58 7.15
N ILE A 17 -17.23 4.96 7.52
CA ILE A 17 -17.48 3.53 7.28
C ILE A 17 -17.50 3.23 5.78
N ARG A 18 -18.19 4.07 5.00
CA ARG A 18 -18.27 3.96 3.54
C ARG A 18 -16.90 4.07 2.89
N GLY A 19 -16.10 5.07 3.27
CA GLY A 19 -14.73 5.26 2.79
C GLY A 19 -13.84 4.08 3.15
N THR A 20 -13.95 3.58 4.37
CA THR A 20 -13.26 2.36 4.82
C THR A 20 -13.64 1.16 3.97
N PHE A 21 -14.92 0.99 3.65
CA PHE A 21 -15.40 -0.12 2.84
C PHE A 21 -14.80 -0.09 1.43
N PHE A 22 -14.87 1.05 0.73
CA PHE A 22 -14.31 1.16 -0.61
C PHE A 22 -12.80 0.94 -0.65
N LEU A 23 -12.06 1.54 0.29
CA LEU A 23 -10.62 1.36 0.37
C LEU A 23 -10.24 -0.08 0.74
N SER A 24 -10.99 -0.72 1.62
CA SER A 24 -10.73 -2.10 2.02
C SER A 24 -10.82 -3.10 0.87
N ILE A 25 -11.62 -2.84 -0.17
CA ILE A 25 -11.68 -3.68 -1.37
C ILE A 25 -10.34 -3.67 -2.10
N ALA A 26 -9.76 -2.49 -2.34
CA ALA A 26 -8.46 -2.36 -2.99
C ALA A 26 -7.35 -2.99 -2.14
N VAL A 27 -7.34 -2.71 -0.84
CA VAL A 27 -6.36 -3.29 0.10
C VAL A 27 -6.50 -4.82 0.16
N PHE A 28 -7.72 -5.35 0.15
CA PHE A 28 -7.97 -6.79 0.17
C PHE A 28 -7.36 -7.49 -1.04
N LEU A 29 -7.53 -6.92 -2.25
CA LEU A 29 -6.92 -7.48 -3.46
C LEU A 29 -5.39 -7.49 -3.39
N LEU A 30 -4.78 -6.42 -2.84
CA LEU A 30 -3.32 -6.34 -2.65
C LEU A 30 -2.82 -7.37 -1.62
N PHE A 31 -3.52 -7.53 -0.51
CA PHE A 31 -3.18 -8.53 0.51
C PHE A 31 -3.40 -9.96 0.01
N LEU A 32 -4.37 -10.18 -0.86
CA LEU A 32 -4.62 -11.47 -1.50
C LEU A 32 -3.48 -11.82 -2.48
N LEU A 33 -2.96 -10.85 -3.24
CA LEU A 33 -1.71 -11.03 -4.01
C LEU A 33 -0.53 -11.39 -3.09
N GLY A 34 -0.35 -10.64 -2.00
CA GLY A 34 0.70 -10.93 -1.01
C GLY A 34 0.55 -12.32 -0.37
N TYR A 35 -0.68 -12.76 -0.10
CA TYR A 35 -0.99 -14.09 0.42
C TYR A 35 -0.54 -15.19 -0.54
N PHE A 36 -0.89 -15.09 -1.84
CA PHE A 36 -0.44 -16.05 -2.84
C PHE A 36 1.09 -16.11 -2.96
N PHE A 37 1.75 -14.95 -3.01
CA PHE A 37 3.21 -14.86 -3.00
C PHE A 37 3.82 -15.56 -1.77
N SER A 38 3.28 -15.29 -0.58
CA SER A 38 3.79 -15.86 0.67
C SER A 38 3.61 -17.39 0.74
N ARG A 39 2.45 -17.91 0.32
CA ARG A 39 2.11 -19.33 0.38
C ARG A 39 2.90 -20.16 -0.63
N GLU A 40 3.08 -19.66 -1.86
CA GLU A 40 3.76 -20.42 -2.89
C GLU A 40 5.29 -20.36 -2.79
N LEU A 41 5.85 -19.19 -2.50
CA LEU A 41 7.30 -18.98 -2.53
C LEU A 41 7.96 -19.14 -1.16
N LEU A 42 7.35 -18.60 -0.11
CA LEU A 42 7.99 -18.55 1.21
C LEU A 42 7.72 -19.84 1.98
N GLU A 43 6.49 -20.34 2.05
CA GLU A 43 6.20 -21.53 2.87
C GLU A 43 6.82 -22.82 2.32
N LYS A 44 6.92 -22.95 1.00
CA LYS A 44 7.48 -24.15 0.37
C LYS A 44 9.01 -24.19 0.45
N LYS A 45 9.69 -23.03 0.55
CA LYS A 45 11.17 -22.95 0.49
C LYS A 45 11.84 -22.45 1.76
N PHE A 46 11.16 -21.67 2.59
CA PHE A 46 11.75 -20.99 3.73
C PHE A 46 10.91 -21.17 5.02
N LYS A 47 11.54 -21.66 6.09
CA LYS A 47 10.91 -21.80 7.42
C LYS A 47 10.89 -20.47 8.17
N LEU A 48 10.28 -19.45 7.58
CA LEU A 48 10.17 -18.11 8.19
C LEU A 48 9.05 -18.08 9.24
N ASN A 49 9.24 -17.24 10.26
CA ASN A 49 8.15 -16.94 11.19
C ASN A 49 7.07 -16.08 10.51
N TRP A 50 5.89 -15.98 11.11
CA TRP A 50 4.76 -15.28 10.49
C TRP A 50 5.07 -13.78 10.24
N MET A 51 5.76 -13.12 11.17
CA MET A 51 6.12 -11.70 11.06
C MET A 51 7.08 -11.44 9.89
N GLN A 52 8.09 -12.30 9.73
CA GLN A 52 9.02 -12.28 8.60
C GLN A 52 8.29 -12.53 7.28
N LYS A 53 7.36 -13.50 7.23
CA LYS A 53 6.55 -13.74 6.04
C LYS A 53 5.75 -12.51 5.65
N THR A 54 5.05 -11.89 6.60
CA THR A 54 4.26 -10.68 6.38
C THR A 54 5.13 -9.50 5.95
N PHE A 55 6.31 -9.35 6.56
CA PHE A 55 7.26 -8.30 6.18
C PHE A 55 7.75 -8.48 4.74
N VAL A 56 8.19 -9.69 4.38
CA VAL A 56 8.68 -9.99 3.03
C VAL A 56 7.55 -9.86 2.00
N SER A 57 6.36 -10.37 2.29
CA SER A 57 5.23 -10.28 1.36
C SER A 57 4.79 -8.84 1.14
N SER A 58 4.66 -8.04 2.21
CA SER A 58 4.35 -6.61 2.09
C SER A 58 5.43 -5.86 1.33
N PHE A 59 6.71 -6.18 1.55
CA PHE A 59 7.83 -5.59 0.81
C PHE A 59 7.70 -5.83 -0.69
N PHE A 60 7.46 -7.07 -1.12
CA PHE A 60 7.28 -7.35 -2.55
C PHE A 60 6.03 -6.67 -3.12
N VAL A 61 4.92 -6.62 -2.38
CA VAL A 61 3.72 -5.89 -2.82
C VAL A 61 4.02 -4.40 -3.00
N PHE A 62 4.73 -3.77 -2.07
CA PHE A 62 5.13 -2.36 -2.20
C PHE A 62 6.13 -2.12 -3.32
N VAL A 63 7.10 -3.01 -3.53
CA VAL A 63 8.01 -2.94 -4.68
C VAL A 63 7.21 -2.99 -5.99
N LEU A 64 6.25 -3.90 -6.12
CA LEU A 64 5.41 -3.99 -7.32
C LEU A 64 4.56 -2.73 -7.53
N LEU A 65 3.95 -2.20 -6.46
CA LEU A 65 3.18 -0.97 -6.52
C LEU A 65 4.04 0.23 -6.93
N LEU A 66 5.21 0.40 -6.32
CA LEU A 66 6.12 1.48 -6.66
C LEU A 66 6.65 1.32 -8.09
N LEU A 67 6.93 0.09 -8.53
CA LEU A 67 7.34 -0.17 -9.90
C LEU A 67 6.28 0.34 -10.88
N VAL A 68 4.99 0.09 -10.63
CA VAL A 68 3.90 0.66 -11.44
C VAL A 68 3.95 2.19 -11.40
N VAL A 69 4.09 2.81 -10.22
CA VAL A 69 4.13 4.27 -10.06
C VAL A 69 5.31 4.91 -10.79
N PHE A 70 6.50 4.29 -10.76
CA PHE A 70 7.72 4.80 -11.40
C PHE A 70 7.82 4.48 -12.90
N VAL A 71 7.26 3.34 -13.34
CA VAL A 71 7.28 2.94 -14.75
C VAL A 71 6.17 3.58 -15.55
N TRP A 72 5.02 3.90 -14.94
CA TRP A 72 3.90 4.51 -15.63
C TRP A 72 4.25 5.81 -16.39
N PRO A 73 4.97 6.79 -15.81
CA PRO A 73 5.39 8.00 -16.54
C PRO A 73 6.30 7.70 -17.74
N VAL A 74 7.12 6.65 -17.64
CA VAL A 74 7.98 6.23 -18.75
C VAL A 74 7.14 5.69 -19.90
N ILE A 75 6.17 4.83 -19.61
CA ILE A 75 5.23 4.32 -20.62
C ILE A 75 4.46 5.48 -21.26
N ASP A 76 3.95 6.41 -20.46
CA ASP A 76 3.22 7.59 -20.93
C ASP A 76 4.08 8.44 -21.89
N SER A 77 5.37 8.63 -21.55
CA SER A 77 6.31 9.34 -22.41
C SER A 77 6.53 8.67 -23.78
N PHE A 78 6.52 7.34 -23.85
CA PHE A 78 6.62 6.61 -25.12
C PHE A 78 5.35 6.66 -25.97
N LEU A 79 4.18 6.82 -25.33
CA LEU A 79 2.90 6.93 -26.02
C LEU A 79 2.61 8.37 -26.47
N SER A 80 3.28 9.36 -25.87
CA SER A 80 3.13 10.76 -26.23
C SER A 80 3.69 11.07 -27.62
N VAL A 81 3.04 11.99 -28.34
CA VAL A 81 3.43 12.39 -29.70
C VAL A 81 4.81 13.03 -29.65
N ASP A 82 5.72 12.53 -30.47
CA ASP A 82 7.11 12.98 -30.55
C ASP A 82 7.17 14.49 -30.89
N LEU A 83 7.51 15.32 -29.89
CA LEU A 83 7.55 16.79 -30.02
C LEU A 83 8.81 17.28 -30.76
N GLY A 84 9.64 16.37 -31.28
CA GLY A 84 10.84 16.67 -32.06
C GLY A 84 12.10 16.06 -31.46
N THR A 85 13.26 16.57 -31.86
CA THR A 85 14.54 16.05 -31.37
C THR A 85 14.84 16.57 -29.97
N VAL A 86 15.17 15.65 -29.05
CA VAL A 86 15.66 16.01 -27.71
C VAL A 86 16.91 16.89 -27.85
N PRO A 87 16.93 18.11 -27.28
CA PRO A 87 18.09 19.00 -27.31
C PRO A 87 19.34 18.28 -26.80
N GLU A 88 20.50 18.50 -27.42
CA GLU A 88 21.78 17.95 -26.96
C GLU A 88 22.06 18.09 -25.45
N PRO A 89 21.76 19.22 -24.77
CA PRO A 89 22.00 19.33 -23.32
C PRO A 89 21.08 18.43 -22.46
N LEU A 90 20.00 17.90 -23.02
CA LEU A 90 19.08 16.98 -22.35
C LEU A 90 19.33 15.52 -22.74
N LYS A 91 20.27 15.25 -23.67
CA LYS A 91 20.66 13.89 -24.02
C LYS A 91 21.55 13.33 -22.92
N LEU A 92 21.00 12.38 -22.18
CA LEU A 92 21.74 11.62 -21.18
C LEU A 92 22.81 10.77 -21.83
N THR A 93 24.02 10.80 -21.29
CA THR A 93 25.03 9.80 -21.59
C THR A 93 24.60 8.45 -21.01
N LEU A 94 25.12 7.34 -21.56
CA LEU A 94 24.84 5.99 -21.03
C LEU A 94 25.20 5.87 -19.53
N GLY A 95 26.29 6.50 -19.10
CA GLY A 95 26.70 6.51 -17.70
C GLY A 95 25.69 7.20 -16.78
N GLU A 96 25.19 8.37 -17.19
CA GLU A 96 24.17 9.12 -16.43
C GLU A 96 22.83 8.38 -16.39
N PHE A 97 22.45 7.71 -17.48
CA PHE A 97 21.26 6.87 -17.51
C PHE A 97 21.32 5.74 -16.47
N PHE A 98 22.42 4.97 -16.45
CA PHE A 98 22.58 3.89 -15.46
C PHE A 98 22.66 4.42 -14.03
N TYR A 99 23.30 5.58 -13.82
CA TYR A 99 23.34 6.22 -12.51
C TYR A 99 21.93 6.60 -12.03
N LEU A 100 21.12 7.26 -12.87
CA LEU A 100 19.75 7.65 -12.54
C LEU A 100 18.85 6.44 -12.32
N ALA A 101 18.93 5.43 -13.19
CA ALA A 101 18.15 4.20 -13.05
C ALA A 101 18.51 3.47 -11.74
N GLY A 102 19.81 3.40 -11.41
CA GLY A 102 20.31 2.84 -10.16
C GLY A 102 19.82 3.61 -8.94
N SER A 103 19.87 4.94 -8.95
CA SER A 103 19.40 5.76 -7.82
C SER A 103 17.90 5.61 -7.61
N VAL A 104 17.10 5.56 -8.68
CA VAL A 104 15.65 5.33 -8.59
C VAL A 104 15.35 3.95 -8.02
N LEU A 105 16.09 2.91 -8.43
CA LEU A 105 15.90 1.56 -7.92
C LEU A 105 16.23 1.46 -6.43
N ILE A 106 17.35 2.06 -5.98
CA ILE A 106 17.72 2.10 -4.56
C ILE A 106 16.66 2.84 -3.75
N LYS A 107 16.21 4.00 -4.23
CA LYS A 107 15.14 4.79 -3.60
C LYS A 107 13.84 3.97 -3.49
N MET A 108 13.43 3.30 -4.56
CA MET A 108 12.25 2.45 -4.58
C MET A 108 12.32 1.35 -3.52
N ILE A 109 13.47 0.67 -3.40
CA ILE A 109 13.69 -0.36 -2.38
C ILE A 109 13.62 0.25 -0.97
N ALA A 110 14.25 1.39 -0.73
CA ALA A 110 14.22 2.06 0.56
C ALA A 110 12.80 2.47 0.97
N VAL A 111 12.04 3.06 0.05
CA VAL A 111 10.64 3.47 0.29
C VAL A 111 9.76 2.24 0.54
N ALA A 112 9.93 1.15 -0.22
CA ALA A 112 9.21 -0.10 0.01
C ALA A 112 9.51 -0.68 1.41
N LEU A 113 10.77 -0.70 1.84
CA LEU A 113 11.15 -1.16 3.19
C LEU A 113 10.44 -0.34 4.28
N VAL A 114 10.45 0.99 4.15
CA VAL A 114 9.80 1.89 5.11
C VAL A 114 8.30 1.60 5.20
N PHE A 115 7.60 1.48 4.06
CA PHE A 115 6.17 1.17 4.06
C PHE A 115 5.86 -0.23 4.59
N SER A 116 6.69 -1.24 4.32
CA SER A 116 6.54 -2.57 4.91
C SER A 116 6.60 -2.54 6.43
N ILE A 117 7.52 -1.75 7.01
CA ILE A 117 7.61 -1.59 8.46
C ILE A 117 6.33 -0.93 9.00
N PHE A 118 5.84 0.11 8.34
CA PHE A 118 4.62 0.80 8.77
C PHE A 118 3.35 -0.04 8.65
N VAL A 119 3.30 -1.00 7.72
CA VAL A 119 2.14 -1.89 7.58
C VAL A 119 2.11 -2.98 8.66
N LEU A 120 3.26 -3.36 9.23
CA LEU A 120 3.30 -4.47 10.21
C LEU A 120 2.32 -4.28 11.39
N PRO A 121 2.25 -3.14 12.09
CA PRO A 121 1.25 -2.92 13.14
C PRO A 121 -0.20 -3.12 12.67
N LEU A 122 -0.53 -2.70 11.44
CA LEU A 122 -1.85 -2.91 10.87
C LEU A 122 -2.10 -4.38 10.51
N ALA A 123 -1.07 -5.10 10.08
CA ALA A 123 -1.16 -6.53 9.85
C ALA A 123 -1.42 -7.31 11.15
N PHE A 124 -0.88 -6.87 12.28
CA PHE A 124 -1.25 -7.42 13.60
C PHE A 124 -2.73 -7.20 13.92
N VAL A 125 -3.26 -5.99 13.67
CA VAL A 125 -4.69 -5.70 13.85
C VAL A 125 -5.55 -6.61 12.97
N GLY A 126 -5.16 -6.78 11.70
CA GLY A 126 -5.82 -7.69 10.78
C GLY A 126 -5.79 -9.15 11.25
N ALA A 127 -4.63 -9.65 11.69
CA ALA A 127 -4.49 -11.02 12.20
C ALA A 127 -5.36 -11.24 13.45
N PHE A 128 -5.38 -10.27 14.37
CA PHE A 128 -6.23 -10.33 15.56
C PHE A 128 -7.72 -10.36 15.19
N ALA A 129 -8.15 -9.48 14.26
CA ALA A 129 -9.51 -9.47 13.77
C ALA A 129 -9.89 -10.80 13.11
N PHE A 130 -8.98 -11.38 12.34
CA PHE A 130 -9.17 -12.68 11.69
C PHE A 130 -9.40 -13.80 12.70
N ASP A 131 -8.50 -13.93 13.66
CA ASP A 131 -8.60 -14.95 14.72
C ASP A 131 -9.89 -14.79 15.53
N PHE A 132 -10.31 -13.56 15.80
CA PHE A 132 -11.55 -13.28 16.50
C PHE A 132 -12.79 -13.69 15.68
N LEU A 133 -12.83 -13.32 14.41
CA LEU A 133 -13.96 -13.65 13.51
C LEU A 133 -14.05 -15.14 13.21
N ASP A 134 -12.91 -15.79 12.99
CA ASP A 134 -12.84 -17.22 12.70
C ASP A 134 -13.35 -18.06 13.87
N LYS A 135 -12.94 -17.72 15.10
CA LYS A 135 -13.42 -18.40 16.32
C LYS A 135 -14.89 -18.14 16.61
N LYS A 136 -15.36 -16.90 16.40
CA LYS A 136 -16.71 -16.47 16.82
C LYS A 136 -17.79 -16.84 15.80
N PHE A 137 -17.55 -16.61 14.51
CA PHE A 137 -18.57 -16.71 13.47
C PHE A 137 -18.36 -17.90 12.52
N LYS A 138 -17.13 -18.45 12.44
CA LYS A 138 -16.78 -19.61 11.58
C LYS A 138 -17.25 -19.46 10.12
N TRP A 139 -17.27 -18.25 9.59
CA TRP A 139 -17.58 -18.02 8.18
C TRP A 139 -16.47 -18.56 7.28
N ASN A 140 -16.70 -18.53 5.97
CA ASN A 140 -15.67 -18.85 4.98
C ASN A 140 -14.41 -17.99 5.22
N THR A 141 -13.23 -18.61 5.13
CA THR A 141 -11.91 -17.99 5.30
C THR A 141 -11.77 -16.68 4.53
N PHE A 142 -12.26 -16.60 3.29
CA PHE A 142 -12.19 -15.37 2.49
C PHE A 142 -13.06 -14.23 3.03
N ILE A 143 -14.22 -14.56 3.59
CA ILE A 143 -15.12 -13.58 4.21
C ILE A 143 -14.48 -13.06 5.49
N ASN A 144 -13.95 -13.94 6.34
CA ASN A 144 -13.20 -13.55 7.53
C ASN A 144 -11.99 -12.68 7.17
N PHE A 145 -11.27 -13.05 6.12
CA PHE A 145 -10.12 -12.28 5.62
C PHE A 145 -10.52 -10.88 5.16
N PHE A 146 -11.61 -10.75 4.40
CA PHE A 146 -12.12 -9.45 3.97
C PHE A 146 -12.48 -8.55 5.16
N PHE A 147 -13.26 -9.06 6.13
CA PHE A 147 -13.63 -8.27 7.31
C PHE A 147 -12.43 -7.91 8.20
N SER A 148 -11.39 -8.75 8.20
CA SER A 148 -10.15 -8.46 8.91
C SER A 148 -9.36 -7.33 8.24
N VAL A 149 -9.30 -7.34 6.90
CA VAL A 149 -8.73 -6.24 6.12
C VAL A 149 -9.55 -4.96 6.31
N PHE A 150 -10.88 -5.06 6.33
CA PHE A 150 -11.76 -3.93 6.62
C PHE A 150 -11.46 -3.31 7.99
N ALA A 151 -11.34 -4.13 9.04
CA ALA A 151 -10.99 -3.65 10.37
C ALA A 151 -9.60 -2.98 10.42
N ALA A 152 -8.58 -3.61 9.82
CA ALA A 152 -7.24 -3.03 9.74
C ALA A 152 -7.21 -1.72 8.93
N THR A 153 -7.97 -1.66 7.83
CA THR A 153 -8.11 -0.45 7.00
C THR A 153 -8.81 0.66 7.78
N GLY A 154 -9.85 0.36 8.55
CA GLY A 154 -10.55 1.32 9.39
C GLY A 154 -9.62 1.91 10.46
N VAL A 155 -8.83 1.06 11.12
CA VAL A 155 -7.80 1.52 12.07
C VAL A 155 -6.74 2.37 11.37
N GLY A 156 -6.25 1.95 10.20
CA GLY A 156 -5.29 2.71 9.40
C GLY A 156 -5.83 4.09 9.01
N LEU A 157 -7.06 4.16 8.52
CA LEU A 157 -7.73 5.43 8.19
C LEU A 157 -7.95 6.30 9.41
N PHE A 158 -8.33 5.73 10.54
CA PHE A 158 -8.46 6.48 11.78
C PHE A 158 -7.13 7.13 12.18
N ILE A 159 -6.02 6.36 12.12
CA ILE A 159 -4.68 6.88 12.40
C ILE A 159 -4.33 8.00 11.42
N VAL A 160 -4.52 7.78 10.12
CA VAL A 160 -4.17 8.77 9.09
C VAL A 160 -5.01 10.04 9.20
N LEU A 161 -6.32 9.93 9.41
CA LEU A 161 -7.20 11.11 9.40
C LEU A 161 -7.14 11.91 10.70
N PHE A 162 -7.00 11.25 11.86
CA PHE A 162 -7.16 11.91 13.15
C PHE A 162 -5.87 12.03 13.97
N LEU A 163 -4.95 11.07 13.85
CA LEU A 163 -3.73 11.06 14.67
C LEU A 163 -2.52 11.62 13.93
N MET A 164 -2.37 11.28 12.67
CA MET A 164 -1.16 11.57 11.88
C MET A 164 -1.52 11.96 10.43
N PRO A 165 -2.21 13.09 10.21
CA PRO A 165 -2.60 13.56 8.86
C PRO A 165 -1.42 13.85 7.93
N TRP A 166 -0.22 14.08 8.48
CA TRP A 166 1.00 14.26 7.71
C TRP A 166 1.53 12.96 7.05
N ILE A 167 0.94 11.79 7.33
CA ILE A 167 1.35 10.53 6.68
C ILE A 167 1.16 10.61 5.17
N ILE A 168 0.05 11.19 4.68
CA ILE A 168 -0.22 11.28 3.24
C ILE A 168 0.82 12.16 2.53
N PRO A 169 1.05 13.44 2.91
CA PRO A 169 2.07 14.25 2.27
C PRO A 169 3.49 13.70 2.50
N GLY A 170 3.76 13.09 3.66
CA GLY A 170 5.04 12.41 3.93
C GLY A 170 5.28 11.22 2.99
N ALA A 171 4.26 10.41 2.71
CA ALA A 171 4.35 9.30 1.76
C ALA A 171 4.60 9.80 0.33
N VAL A 172 3.90 10.86 -0.10
CA VAL A 172 4.14 11.50 -1.41
C VAL A 172 5.56 12.06 -1.48
N TYR A 173 6.03 12.72 -0.42
CA TYR A 173 7.40 13.22 -0.34
C TYR A 173 8.43 12.09 -0.49
N LEU A 174 8.23 10.99 0.24
CA LEU A 174 9.12 9.82 0.16
C LEU A 174 9.16 9.20 -1.24
N ILE A 175 8.01 9.10 -1.91
CA ILE A 175 7.92 8.51 -3.24
C ILE A 175 8.60 9.39 -4.28
N TYR A 176 8.32 10.70 -4.29
CA TYR A 176 8.77 11.56 -5.39
C TYR A 176 10.06 12.31 -5.11
N PHE A 177 10.37 12.66 -3.86
CA PHE A 177 11.40 13.65 -3.53
C PHE A 177 12.53 13.15 -2.63
N ALA A 178 12.32 12.17 -1.75
CA ALA A 178 13.36 11.61 -0.87
C ALA A 178 14.39 10.75 -1.61
#